data_AF-A0A7D6H247-F1
#
_entry.id   AF-A0A7D6H247-F1
#
_cell.length_a   1.000
_cell.length_b   1.000
_cell.length_c   1.000
_cell.angle_alpha   90.00
_cell.angle_beta   90.00
_cell.angle_gamma   90.00
#
_symmetry.space_group_name_H-M   'P 1'
#
loop_
_entity.id
_entity.type
_entity.pdbx_description
1 polymer ?
#
loop_
_entity_poly.entity_id
_entity_poly.type
_entity_poly.pdbx_seq_one_letter_code
_entity_poly.pdbx_strand_id
1 'polypeptide(L)'
;MSRSVTGLELSAHPYFVADVTPGRVDGTDAPIVFRFRLSQLTDGLDVGSTLEPVAESDPVTVRQATPGRIYWNASDVETGLLDVAGRLEISWYPADRDPDSTDGTFAYRGGVVFNSIYATALIDPVGSARIAATMRDLQFDHGAYVRTEVTDEFDTGEAGTLVFAGGATEPYRFETLAADTVRLTIADTEIELGGGWF
;
A
#
# COMPACT_ATOMS: atom_id res chain seq x y z
N MET A 1 -4.26 -8.89 11.76
CA MET A 1 -5.53 -9.59 11.40
C MET A 1 -5.19 -10.64 10.36
N SER A 2 -5.85 -11.81 10.37
CA SER A 2 -5.60 -12.86 9.38
C SER A 2 -6.89 -13.51 8.89
N ARG A 3 -6.97 -13.83 7.61
CA ARG A 3 -8.11 -14.50 6.97
C ARG A 3 -7.61 -15.61 6.06
N SER A 4 -8.36 -16.70 5.99
CA SER A 4 -8.17 -17.70 4.93
C SER A 4 -8.56 -17.11 3.59
N VAL A 5 -7.83 -17.48 2.54
CA VAL A 5 -8.03 -16.99 1.17
C VAL A 5 -8.64 -18.07 0.26
N THR A 6 -9.20 -19.12 0.85
CA THR A 6 -9.82 -20.23 0.11
C THR A 6 -10.91 -19.72 -0.83
N GLY A 7 -10.80 -20.06 -2.12
CA GLY A 7 -11.78 -19.72 -3.15
C GLY A 7 -11.52 -18.40 -3.90
N LEU A 8 -10.41 -17.72 -3.61
CA LEU A 8 -9.91 -16.60 -4.41
C LEU A 8 -8.69 -17.04 -5.20
N GLU A 9 -8.75 -16.95 -6.53
CA GLU A 9 -7.61 -17.17 -7.41
C GLU A 9 -6.71 -15.93 -7.36
N LEU A 10 -5.68 -16.00 -6.50
CA LEU A 10 -4.78 -14.87 -6.21
C LEU A 10 -3.93 -14.47 -7.41
N SER A 11 -3.53 -15.43 -8.24
CA SER A 11 -2.84 -15.17 -9.51
C SER A 11 -3.70 -14.35 -10.48
N ALA A 12 -5.03 -14.50 -10.43
CA ALA A 12 -5.97 -13.68 -11.20
C ALA A 12 -6.36 -12.36 -10.50
N HIS A 13 -6.10 -12.23 -9.19
CA HIS A 13 -6.44 -11.05 -8.38
C HIS A 13 -5.27 -10.60 -7.49
N PRO A 14 -4.11 -10.23 -8.07
CA PRO A 14 -2.89 -10.00 -7.31
C PRO A 14 -2.85 -8.63 -6.61
N TYR A 15 -3.87 -7.79 -6.77
CA TYR A 15 -3.87 -6.42 -6.24
C TYR A 15 -4.74 -6.33 -5.00
N PHE A 16 -4.13 -6.05 -3.85
CA PHE A 16 -4.82 -6.00 -2.55
C PHE A 16 -5.02 -4.57 -2.10
N VAL A 17 -6.18 -4.29 -1.52
CA VAL A 17 -6.52 -3.00 -0.93
C VAL A 17 -7.29 -3.20 0.38
N ALA A 18 -7.05 -2.34 1.36
CA ALA A 18 -7.87 -2.23 2.55
C ALA A 18 -7.97 -0.77 3.03
N ASP A 19 -9.16 -0.37 3.47
CA ASP A 19 -9.32 0.86 4.22
C ASP A 19 -8.93 0.61 5.69
N VAL A 20 -8.13 1.50 6.26
CA VAL A 20 -7.68 1.42 7.65
C VAL A 20 -7.96 2.72 8.38
N THR A 21 -8.36 2.62 9.64
CA THR A 21 -8.39 3.75 10.56
C THR A 21 -7.63 3.35 11.81
N PRO A 22 -6.33 3.71 11.91
CA PRO A 22 -5.55 3.46 13.10
C PRO A 22 -6.07 4.36 14.23
N GLY A 23 -6.44 3.75 15.36
CA GLY A 23 -6.74 4.48 16.58
C GLY A 23 -5.49 5.10 17.19
N ARG A 24 -5.66 5.74 18.36
CA ARG A 24 -4.50 6.17 19.16
C ARG A 24 -3.83 4.96 19.80
N VAL A 25 -2.50 4.92 19.74
CA VAL A 25 -1.65 3.95 20.43
C VAL A 25 -1.01 4.66 21.61
N ASP A 26 -1.20 4.13 22.81
CA ASP A 26 -0.65 4.74 24.02
C ASP A 26 0.88 4.78 23.98
N GLY A 27 1.47 5.91 24.34
CA GLY A 27 2.93 6.05 24.49
C GLY A 27 3.69 6.36 23.20
N THR A 28 3.02 6.61 22.07
CA THR A 28 3.66 7.10 20.84
C THR A 28 2.66 7.88 19.96
N ASP A 29 3.13 8.92 19.29
CA ASP A 29 2.41 9.63 18.23
C ASP A 29 2.89 9.24 16.82
N ALA A 30 3.83 8.28 16.75
CA ALA A 30 4.35 7.78 15.48
C ALA A 30 3.21 7.22 14.61
N PRO A 31 3.30 7.36 13.28
CA PRO A 31 2.33 6.76 12.40
C PRO A 31 2.39 5.23 12.48
N ILE A 32 1.32 4.57 12.04
CA ILE A 32 1.22 3.11 12.04
C ILE A 32 1.63 2.58 10.69
N VAL A 33 2.60 1.67 10.69
CA VAL A 33 3.06 0.92 9.53
C VAL A 33 2.18 -0.32 9.36
N PHE A 34 1.83 -0.64 8.12
CA PHE A 34 1.06 -1.81 7.72
C PHE A 34 1.83 -2.62 6.69
N ARG A 35 1.72 -3.95 6.76
CA ARG A 35 2.18 -4.86 5.71
C ARG A 35 1.15 -5.93 5.44
N PHE A 36 0.99 -6.28 4.17
CA PHE A 36 0.32 -7.51 3.76
C PHE A 36 1.33 -8.64 3.74
N ARG A 37 0.93 -9.82 4.20
CA ARG A 37 1.73 -11.04 4.13
C ARG A 37 0.87 -12.19 3.63
N LEU A 38 1.37 -12.91 2.63
CA LEU A 38 0.82 -14.20 2.21
C LEU A 38 1.61 -15.32 2.86
N SER A 39 0.90 -16.34 3.31
CA SER A 39 1.48 -17.52 3.91
C SER A 39 0.84 -18.78 3.32
N GLN A 40 1.65 -19.81 3.08
CA GLN A 40 1.16 -21.15 2.76
C GLN A 40 0.86 -21.94 4.03
N LEU A 41 -0.13 -22.82 3.94
CA LEU A 41 -0.49 -23.75 5.02
C LEU A 41 0.27 -25.06 4.79
N THR A 42 1.22 -25.40 5.65
CA THR A 42 2.07 -26.59 5.42
C THR A 42 1.44 -27.88 5.96
N ASP A 43 0.53 -27.78 6.94
CA ASP A 43 -0.04 -28.94 7.66
C ASP A 43 -1.59 -29.00 7.62
N GLY A 44 -2.21 -28.59 6.51
CA GLY A 44 -3.68 -28.65 6.31
C GLY A 44 -4.44 -27.36 6.60
N LEU A 45 -5.79 -27.40 6.59
CA LEU A 45 -6.69 -26.23 6.67
C LEU A 45 -7.16 -25.88 8.10
N ASP A 46 -6.61 -26.52 9.14
CA ASP A 46 -7.12 -26.39 10.51
C ASP A 46 -6.61 -25.14 11.24
N VAL A 47 -7.39 -24.69 12.24
CA VAL A 47 -7.04 -23.60 13.15
C VAL A 47 -5.89 -24.07 14.05
N GLY A 48 -4.66 -23.94 13.56
CA GLY A 48 -3.44 -24.40 14.24
C GLY A 48 -2.32 -24.84 13.32
N SER A 49 -2.56 -24.91 12.00
CA SER A 49 -1.54 -25.28 11.02
C SER A 49 -0.37 -24.30 10.99
N THR A 50 0.82 -24.84 10.79
CA THR A 50 2.05 -24.07 10.60
C THR A 50 1.91 -23.20 9.34
N LEU A 51 2.30 -21.93 9.48
CA LEU A 51 2.31 -20.95 8.40
C LEU A 51 3.73 -20.71 7.97
N GLU A 52 3.98 -20.85 6.68
CA GLU A 52 5.25 -20.43 6.08
C GLU A 52 5.00 -19.18 5.22
N PRO A 53 5.66 -18.05 5.51
CA PRO A 53 5.54 -16.84 4.69
C PRO A 53 6.03 -17.11 3.26
N VAL A 54 5.25 -16.69 2.27
CA VAL A 54 5.63 -16.79 0.85
C VAL A 54 5.96 -15.43 0.24
N ALA A 55 5.26 -14.38 0.67
CA ALA A 55 5.48 -13.02 0.19
C ALA A 55 5.02 -11.99 1.22
N GLU A 56 5.65 -10.83 1.20
CA GLU A 56 5.29 -9.68 2.04
C GLU A 56 5.36 -8.40 1.22
N SER A 57 4.44 -7.47 1.46
CA SER A 57 4.43 -6.17 0.83
C SER A 57 5.47 -5.23 1.44
N ASP A 58 5.86 -4.20 0.68
CA ASP A 58 6.49 -3.02 1.25
C ASP A 58 5.60 -2.39 2.34
N PRO A 59 6.21 -1.70 3.33
CA PRO A 59 5.47 -1.02 4.38
C PRO A 59 4.66 0.17 3.83
N VAL A 60 3.39 0.24 4.24
CA VAL A 60 2.54 1.43 4.02
C VAL A 60 2.26 2.11 5.36
N THR A 61 2.54 3.40 5.45
CA THR A 61 2.42 4.17 6.69
C THR A 61 1.13 4.99 6.70
N VAL A 62 0.37 4.93 7.79
CA VAL A 62 -0.85 5.73 7.98
C VAL A 62 -0.82 6.38 9.36
N ARG A 63 -1.05 7.70 9.41
CA ARG A 63 -1.10 8.44 10.68
C ARG A 63 -2.23 7.96 11.59
N GLN A 64 -1.97 7.97 12.89
CA GLN A 64 -2.97 7.69 13.90
C GLN A 64 -4.16 8.68 13.82
N ALA A 65 -5.35 8.21 14.19
CA ALA A 65 -6.61 8.95 14.18
C ALA A 65 -7.04 9.53 12.82
N THR A 66 -6.45 9.06 11.72
CA THR A 66 -6.77 9.51 10.36
C THR A 66 -7.06 8.30 9.46
N PRO A 67 -8.19 8.26 8.73
CA PRO A 67 -8.44 7.20 7.76
C PRO A 67 -7.36 7.16 6.67
N GLY A 68 -6.96 5.96 6.29
CA GLY A 68 -6.02 5.70 5.22
C GLY A 68 -6.43 4.50 4.40
N ARG A 69 -5.70 4.27 3.30
CA ARG A 69 -5.87 3.11 2.46
C ARG A 69 -4.50 2.48 2.30
N ILE A 70 -4.40 1.20 2.64
CA ILE A 70 -3.21 0.40 2.41
C ILE A 70 -3.43 -0.43 1.15
N TYR A 71 -2.34 -0.72 0.45
CA TYR A 71 -2.38 -1.36 -0.85
C TYR A 71 -1.16 -2.27 -1.02
N TRP A 72 -1.27 -3.22 -1.94
CA TRP A 72 -0.15 -4.04 -2.36
C TRP A 72 -0.35 -4.47 -3.80
N ASN A 73 0.66 -4.21 -4.64
CA ASN A 73 0.82 -4.90 -5.91
C ASN A 73 1.58 -6.21 -5.68
N ALA A 74 0.89 -7.35 -5.74
CA ALA A 74 1.51 -8.67 -5.65
C ALA A 74 1.73 -9.33 -7.02
N SER A 75 1.55 -8.61 -8.14
CA SER A 75 1.77 -9.19 -9.49
C SER A 75 3.19 -9.65 -9.70
N ASP A 76 4.13 -9.01 -9.00
CA ASP A 76 5.57 -9.27 -9.11
C ASP A 76 6.04 -10.37 -8.14
N VAL A 77 5.12 -10.96 -7.37
CA VAL A 77 5.42 -12.14 -6.55
C VAL A 77 5.80 -13.31 -7.46
N GLU A 78 6.84 -14.04 -7.08
CA GLU A 78 7.37 -15.15 -7.87
C GLU A 78 6.27 -16.13 -8.33
N THR A 79 6.35 -16.51 -9.61
CA THR A 79 5.38 -17.38 -10.27
C THR A 79 5.13 -18.65 -9.45
N GLY A 80 3.85 -18.95 -9.19
CA GLY A 80 3.43 -20.12 -8.42
C GLY A 80 3.30 -19.88 -6.91
N LEU A 81 3.92 -18.84 -6.33
CA LEU A 81 3.76 -18.54 -4.90
C LEU A 81 2.36 -18.02 -4.55
N LEU A 82 1.71 -17.29 -5.46
CA LEU A 82 0.32 -16.87 -5.28
C LEU A 82 -0.65 -18.06 -5.29
N ASP A 83 -0.35 -19.11 -6.05
CA ASP A 83 -1.22 -20.29 -6.20
C ASP A 83 -1.21 -21.19 -4.96
N VAL A 84 -0.14 -21.15 -4.16
CA VAL A 84 0.01 -21.93 -2.91
C VAL A 84 -0.36 -21.15 -1.66
N ALA A 85 -0.55 -19.83 -1.77
CA ALA A 85 -0.90 -18.98 -0.65
C ALA A 85 -2.30 -19.30 -0.11
N GLY A 86 -2.37 -19.78 1.14
CA GLY A 86 -3.61 -20.18 1.80
C GLY A 86 -4.17 -19.14 2.78
N ARG A 87 -3.35 -18.16 3.16
CA ARG A 87 -3.67 -17.18 4.20
C ARG A 87 -3.13 -15.79 3.85
N LEU A 88 -3.97 -14.78 4.07
CA LEU A 88 -3.62 -13.37 4.01
C LEU A 88 -3.60 -12.80 5.42
N GLU A 89 -2.51 -12.13 5.75
CA GLU A 89 -2.30 -11.46 7.02
C GLU A 89 -2.03 -9.99 6.78
N ILE A 90 -2.60 -9.14 7.62
CA ILE A 90 -2.27 -7.72 7.69
C ILE A 90 -1.67 -7.48 9.07
N SER A 91 -0.36 -7.21 9.09
CA SER A 91 0.37 -6.81 10.29
C SER A 91 0.38 -5.30 10.41
N TRP A 92 0.49 -4.81 11.64
CA TRP A 92 0.63 -3.38 11.91
C TRP A 92 1.45 -3.12 13.17
N TYR A 93 2.20 -2.03 13.18
CA TYR A 93 3.03 -1.60 14.30
C TYR A 93 3.33 -0.09 14.20
N PRO A 94 3.60 0.61 15.31
CA PRO A 94 4.07 2.00 15.27
C PRO A 94 5.44 2.12 14.59
N ALA A 95 5.64 3.12 13.74
CA ALA A 95 6.84 3.29 12.93
C ALA A 95 8.13 3.51 13.76
N ASP A 96 8.00 3.96 15.01
CA ASP A 96 9.11 4.16 15.95
C ASP A 96 9.48 2.88 16.72
N ARG A 97 8.93 1.72 16.33
CA ARG A 97 9.12 0.44 17.03
C ARG A 97 9.55 -0.65 16.08
N ASP A 98 10.40 -1.53 16.61
CA ASP A 98 10.78 -2.77 15.96
C ASP A 98 9.66 -3.81 16.17
N PRO A 99 9.00 -4.29 15.09
CA PRO A 99 7.95 -5.29 15.19
C PRO A 99 8.44 -6.65 15.71
N ASP A 100 9.73 -6.94 15.58
CA ASP A 100 10.34 -8.21 15.99
C ASP A 100 10.95 -8.13 17.40
N SER A 101 10.82 -6.99 18.08
CA SER A 101 11.31 -6.81 19.44
C SER A 101 10.55 -7.72 20.41
N THR A 102 11.29 -8.57 21.12
CA THR A 102 10.77 -9.44 22.19
C THR A 102 10.86 -8.79 23.57
N ASP A 103 11.41 -7.58 23.65
CA ASP A 103 11.49 -6.82 24.90
C ASP A 103 10.07 -6.34 25.26
N GLY A 104 9.41 -7.10 26.13
CA GLY A 104 8.03 -6.88 26.62
C GLY A 104 7.80 -5.57 27.39
N THR A 105 8.69 -4.59 27.25
CA THR A 105 8.65 -3.24 27.81
C THR A 105 7.55 -2.35 27.23
N PHE A 106 6.92 -2.72 26.11
CA PHE A 106 5.83 -1.96 25.52
C PHE A 106 4.58 -2.81 25.33
N ALA A 107 3.54 -2.51 26.12
CA ALA A 107 2.22 -3.10 25.91
C ALA A 107 1.47 -2.29 24.85
N TYR A 108 1.30 -2.85 23.64
CA TYR A 108 0.49 -2.24 22.59
C TYR A 108 -0.96 -2.07 23.07
N ARG A 109 -1.32 -0.83 23.42
CA ARG A 109 -2.69 -0.45 23.78
C ARG A 109 -3.22 0.52 22.74
N GLY A 110 -4.06 -0.01 21.86
CA GLY A 110 -4.63 0.68 20.72
C GLY A 110 -5.33 -0.33 19.82
N GLY A 111 -6.01 0.16 18.78
CA GLY A 111 -6.68 -0.71 17.82
C GLY A 111 -6.69 -0.08 16.44
N VAL A 112 -6.75 -0.92 15.42
CA VAL A 112 -6.96 -0.50 14.03
C VAL A 112 -8.31 -1.03 13.58
N VAL A 113 -9.13 -0.16 13.00
CA VAL A 113 -10.33 -0.59 12.28
C VAL A 113 -9.95 -0.86 10.84
N PHE A 114 -10.21 -2.08 10.37
CA PHE A 114 -10.08 -2.45 8.97
C PHE A 114 -11.46 -2.49 8.33
N ASN A 115 -11.58 -1.97 7.12
CA ASN A 115 -12.80 -2.03 6.31
C ASN A 115 -12.43 -2.25 4.84
N SER A 116 -13.41 -2.67 4.03
CA SER A 116 -13.27 -2.80 2.57
C SER A 116 -12.01 -3.56 2.16
N ILE A 117 -11.74 -4.72 2.79
CA ILE A 117 -10.60 -5.56 2.43
C ILE A 117 -10.99 -6.38 1.20
N TYR A 118 -10.28 -6.20 0.09
CA TYR A 118 -10.52 -6.97 -1.12
C TYR A 118 -9.23 -7.15 -1.93
N ALA A 119 -9.28 -8.15 -2.80
CA ALA A 119 -8.33 -8.34 -3.88
C ALA A 119 -9.04 -8.09 -5.22
N THR A 120 -8.31 -7.65 -6.23
CA THR A 120 -8.85 -7.34 -7.56
C THR A 120 -7.86 -7.69 -8.66
N ALA A 121 -8.36 -7.84 -9.89
CA ALA A 121 -7.57 -8.09 -11.09
C ALA A 121 -7.04 -6.80 -11.75
N LEU A 122 -7.41 -5.62 -11.22
CA LEU A 122 -7.05 -4.32 -11.80
C LEU A 122 -6.06 -3.57 -10.88
N ILE A 123 -4.99 -2.99 -11.44
CA ILE A 123 -4.02 -2.20 -10.67
C ILE A 123 -4.59 -0.85 -10.19
N ASP A 124 -5.62 -0.32 -10.86
CA ASP A 124 -6.15 1.04 -10.60
C ASP A 124 -6.46 1.33 -9.13
N PRO A 125 -7.05 0.42 -8.34
CA PRO A 125 -7.28 0.68 -6.91
C PRO A 125 -5.99 0.78 -6.09
N VAL A 126 -4.94 0.05 -6.47
CA VAL A 126 -3.60 0.15 -5.86
C VAL A 126 -2.95 1.47 -6.26
N GLY A 127 -2.93 1.80 -7.55
CA GLY A 127 -2.39 3.06 -8.05
C GLY A 127 -3.09 4.27 -7.44
N SER A 128 -4.43 4.26 -7.39
CA SER A 128 -5.24 5.32 -6.75
C SER A 128 -4.94 5.46 -5.25
N ALA A 129 -4.78 4.35 -4.54
CA ALA A 129 -4.42 4.37 -3.12
C ALA A 129 -3.01 4.96 -2.91
N ARG A 130 -2.06 4.60 -3.77
CA ARG A 130 -0.69 5.13 -3.77
C ARG A 130 -0.67 6.63 -4.05
N ILE A 131 -1.39 7.12 -5.05
CA ILE A 131 -1.54 8.57 -5.33
C ILE A 131 -2.07 9.30 -4.11
N ALA A 132 -3.14 8.78 -3.50
CA ALA A 132 -3.76 9.40 -2.33
C ALA A 132 -2.84 9.42 -1.10
N ALA A 133 -1.98 8.40 -0.94
CA ALA A 133 -0.95 8.38 0.10
C ALA A 133 0.15 9.40 -0.19
N THR A 134 0.75 9.36 -1.38
CA THR A 134 1.80 10.31 -1.81
C THR A 134 1.33 11.75 -1.69
N MET A 135 0.17 12.10 -2.22
CA MET A 135 -0.36 13.47 -2.16
C MET A 135 -0.68 13.92 -0.73
N ARG A 136 -1.02 13.00 0.18
CA ARG A 136 -1.28 13.34 1.57
C ARG A 136 0.01 13.62 2.33
N ASP A 137 1.05 12.83 2.07
CA ASP A 137 2.36 13.03 2.69
C ASP A 137 2.96 14.35 2.22
N LEU A 138 2.95 14.61 0.91
CA LEU A 138 3.38 15.90 0.36
C LEU A 138 2.57 17.07 0.93
N GLN A 139 1.24 16.95 1.05
CA GLN A 139 0.44 18.04 1.62
C GLN A 139 0.69 18.28 3.11
N PHE A 140 1.14 17.27 3.83
CA PHE A 140 1.54 17.44 5.21
C PHE A 140 2.88 18.18 5.31
N ASP A 141 3.84 17.81 4.46
CA ASP A 141 5.18 18.37 4.48
C ASP A 141 5.23 19.79 3.89
N HIS A 142 4.38 20.07 2.90
CA HIS A 142 4.43 21.29 2.09
C HIS A 142 3.19 22.18 2.18
N GLY A 143 2.17 21.76 2.92
CA GLY A 143 0.86 22.41 2.98
C GLY A 143 -0.05 22.02 1.82
N ALA A 144 -1.25 22.61 1.76
CA ALA A 144 -2.27 22.22 0.77
C ALA A 144 -1.76 22.32 -0.68
N TYR A 145 -2.14 21.36 -1.52
CA TYR A 145 -1.90 21.43 -2.97
C TYR A 145 -2.66 22.64 -3.56
N VAL A 146 -2.00 23.38 -4.43
CA VAL A 146 -2.55 24.60 -5.05
C VAL A 146 -2.85 24.36 -6.52
N ARG A 147 -1.85 23.92 -7.29
CA ARG A 147 -1.96 23.73 -8.75
C ARG A 147 -0.83 22.85 -9.29
N THR A 148 -1.02 22.38 -10.51
CA THR A 148 0.02 21.76 -11.32
C THR A 148 0.49 22.77 -12.37
N GLU A 149 1.80 22.87 -12.55
CA GLU A 149 2.43 23.66 -13.61
C GLU A 149 3.12 22.69 -14.58
N VAL A 150 2.54 22.53 -15.77
CA VAL A 150 3.14 21.76 -16.87
C VAL A 150 4.30 22.57 -17.45
N THR A 151 5.49 21.98 -17.53
CA THR A 151 6.68 22.64 -18.08
C THR A 151 7.16 22.00 -19.39
N ASP A 152 6.76 20.75 -19.64
CA ASP A 152 7.15 19.99 -20.82
C ASP A 152 5.99 19.10 -21.26
N GLU A 153 5.75 19.05 -22.57
CA GLU A 153 4.76 18.20 -23.22
C GLU A 153 5.45 17.39 -24.31
N PHE A 154 5.15 16.10 -24.39
CA PHE A 154 5.73 15.18 -25.36
C PHE A 154 4.68 14.21 -25.89
N ASP A 155 5.00 13.50 -26.97
CA ASP A 155 4.03 12.68 -27.72
C ASP A 155 3.27 11.66 -26.84
N THR A 156 3.89 11.20 -25.76
CA THR A 156 3.34 10.19 -24.85
C THR A 156 2.93 10.74 -23.48
N GLY A 157 2.95 12.06 -23.25
CA GLY A 157 2.57 12.61 -21.96
C GLY A 157 3.10 14.01 -21.64
N GLU A 158 3.25 14.29 -20.35
CA GLU A 158 3.63 15.60 -19.85
C GLU A 158 4.50 15.50 -18.60
N ALA A 159 5.24 16.57 -18.31
CA ALA A 159 6.01 16.70 -17.08
C ALA A 159 5.99 18.15 -16.57
N GLY A 160 6.14 18.29 -15.26
CA GLY A 160 6.09 19.60 -14.62
C GLY A 160 6.27 19.53 -13.13
N THR A 161 5.60 20.43 -12.41
CA THR A 161 5.66 20.50 -10.95
C THR A 161 4.29 20.63 -10.31
N LEU A 162 4.13 20.00 -9.15
CA LEU A 162 3.04 20.23 -8.22
C LEU A 162 3.43 21.39 -7.30
N VAL A 163 2.57 22.39 -7.18
CA VAL A 163 2.79 23.59 -6.35
C VAL A 163 1.94 23.51 -5.10
N PHE A 164 2.55 23.73 -3.94
CA PHE A 164 1.90 23.69 -2.63
C PHE A 164 1.84 25.08 -1.97
N ALA A 165 0.89 25.27 -1.06
CA ALA A 165 0.62 26.55 -0.40
C ALA A 165 1.81 27.06 0.44
N GLY A 166 2.68 26.17 0.90
CA GLY A 166 3.94 26.52 1.56
C GLY A 166 5.03 27.05 0.62
N GLY A 167 4.76 27.13 -0.69
CA GLY A 167 5.72 27.57 -1.71
C GLY A 167 6.69 26.49 -2.19
N ALA A 168 6.64 25.29 -1.59
CA ALA A 168 7.39 24.14 -2.08
C ALA A 168 6.77 23.58 -3.36
N THR A 169 7.60 22.92 -4.16
CA THR A 169 7.22 22.31 -5.43
C THR A 169 7.82 20.92 -5.55
N GLU A 170 7.06 19.97 -6.05
CA GLU A 170 7.52 18.60 -6.31
C GLU A 170 7.40 18.26 -7.79
N PRO A 171 8.41 17.59 -8.40
CA PRO A 171 8.30 17.22 -9.80
C PRO A 171 7.19 16.19 -10.01
N TYR A 172 6.57 16.21 -11.18
CA TYR A 172 5.73 15.11 -11.63
C TYR A 172 6.00 14.81 -13.10
N ARG A 173 5.70 13.56 -13.49
CA ARG A 173 5.76 13.09 -14.86
C ARG A 173 4.60 12.12 -15.10
N PHE A 174 3.84 12.35 -16.16
CA PHE A 174 2.76 11.49 -16.60
C PHE A 174 3.11 10.91 -17.96
N GLU A 175 3.01 9.59 -18.12
CA GLU A 175 3.37 8.87 -19.34
C GLU A 175 2.31 7.84 -19.70
N THR A 176 1.87 7.85 -20.95
CA THR A 176 1.09 6.79 -21.58
C THR A 176 2.05 5.86 -22.31
N LEU A 177 2.28 4.67 -21.75
CA LEU A 177 3.22 3.68 -22.28
C LEU A 177 2.56 2.80 -23.37
N ALA A 178 1.25 2.58 -23.25
CA ALA A 178 0.39 1.93 -24.22
C ALA A 178 -1.06 2.43 -24.05
N ALA A 179 -1.99 1.98 -24.89
CA ALA A 179 -3.38 2.49 -24.93
C ALA A 179 -4.07 2.54 -23.55
N ASP A 180 -3.81 1.53 -22.71
CA ASP A 180 -4.36 1.45 -21.35
C ASP A 180 -3.27 1.35 -20.28
N THR A 181 -2.01 1.67 -20.57
CA THR A 181 -0.90 1.51 -19.61
C THR A 181 -0.30 2.86 -19.30
N VAL A 182 -0.46 3.32 -18.06
CA VAL A 182 -0.10 4.69 -17.65
C VAL A 182 0.81 4.67 -16.45
N ARG A 183 1.94 5.39 -16.53
CA ARG A 183 2.84 5.64 -15.41
C ARG A 183 2.74 7.10 -14.97
N LEU A 184 2.53 7.30 -13.68
CA LEU A 184 2.62 8.60 -13.03
C LEU A 184 3.75 8.58 -12.02
N THR A 185 4.71 9.46 -12.17
CA THR A 185 5.78 9.68 -11.19
C THR A 185 5.51 10.99 -10.48
N ILE A 186 5.47 11.00 -9.15
CA ILE A 186 5.37 12.21 -8.32
C ILE A 186 6.54 12.20 -7.34
N ALA A 187 7.31 13.28 -7.31
CA ALA A 187 8.63 13.31 -6.69
C ALA A 187 9.48 12.16 -7.27
N ASP A 188 9.76 11.14 -6.47
CA ASP A 188 10.46 9.91 -6.87
C ASP A 188 9.57 8.66 -6.78
N THR A 189 8.26 8.83 -6.58
CA THR A 189 7.32 7.71 -6.45
C THR A 189 6.69 7.40 -7.80
N GLU A 190 7.07 6.28 -8.40
CA GLU A 190 6.40 5.73 -9.58
C GLU A 190 5.09 5.03 -9.20
N ILE A 191 4.06 5.27 -10.00
CA ILE A 191 2.71 4.77 -9.78
C ILE A 191 2.15 4.26 -11.10
N GLU A 192 1.73 3.00 -11.08
CA GLU A 192 1.18 2.30 -12.24
C GLU A 192 -0.35 2.37 -12.22
N LEU A 193 -0.92 2.65 -13.39
CA LEU A 193 -2.35 2.76 -13.63
C LEU A 193 -2.72 2.06 -14.95
N GLY A 194 -3.97 1.63 -15.05
CA GLY A 194 -4.55 0.97 -16.21
C GLY A 194 -4.14 -0.50 -16.40
N GLY A 195 -4.39 -1.06 -17.58
CA GLY A 195 -4.08 -2.45 -17.91
C GLY A 195 -2.68 -2.67 -18.48
N GLY A 196 -2.32 -3.94 -18.68
CA GLY A 196 -1.16 -4.34 -19.49
C GLY A 196 0.19 -4.37 -18.79
N TRP A 197 0.22 -4.41 -17.46
CA TRP A 197 1.44 -4.50 -16.64
C TRP A 197 2.01 -5.93 -16.48
N PHE A 198 1.57 -6.88 -17.33
CA PHE A 198 1.85 -8.32 -17.22
C PHE A 198 2.39 -8.95 -18.51
#